data_AF-A0A4Q5RIW6-F1
#
_entry.id   AF-A0A4Q5RIW6-F1
#
_cell.length_a   1.000
_cell.length_b   1.000
_cell.length_c   1.000
_cell.angle_alpha   90.00
_cell.angle_beta   90.00
_cell.angle_gamma   90.00
#
_symmetry.space_group_name_H-M   'P 1'
#
loop_
_entity.id
_entity.type
_entity.pdbx_description
1 polymer ?
#
loop_
_entity_poly.entity_id
_entity_poly.type
_entity_poly.pdbx_seq_one_letter_code
_entity_poly.pdbx_strand_id
1 'polypeptide(L)'
;MKKNKLFAGFVIAGFAVALMLSWKNKPLKKALPARPNIVLIMADDLGFSDIGCYGGEVKTPNLDYLAASGIRYTQFYNTSRCCPTRASLLTGLYNHQAGIGKMTDAEDEPGYLGHLAANTVTLAEVLKTAGYHTAMSGKWHVSNTNGQKNPKDQMAWLNHHKDFG
;
A
#
# COMPACT_ATOMS: atom_id res chain seq x y z
N MET A 1 -2.26 73.64 25.04
CA MET A 1 -2.57 72.40 24.28
C MET A 1 -1.41 72.02 23.34
N LYS A 2 -0.37 71.31 23.80
CA LYS A 2 0.71 70.73 22.94
C LYS A 2 1.53 69.71 23.76
N LYS A 3 1.00 68.50 24.05
CA LYS A 3 1.79 67.44 24.71
C LYS A 3 1.56 65.99 24.23
N ASN A 4 0.73 65.72 23.22
CA ASN A 4 0.34 64.33 22.89
C ASN A 4 0.90 63.76 21.58
N LYS A 5 1.82 64.46 20.89
CA LYS A 5 2.32 63.98 19.57
C LYS A 5 3.63 63.18 19.60
N LEU A 6 4.35 63.16 20.72
CA LEU A 6 5.66 62.48 20.79
C LEU A 6 5.58 61.00 21.21
N PHE A 7 4.54 60.60 21.94
CA PHE A 7 4.38 59.21 22.41
C PHE A 7 3.89 58.24 21.33
N ALA A 8 3.19 58.74 20.29
CA ALA A 8 2.64 57.89 19.24
C ALA A 8 3.73 57.32 18.28
N GLY A 9 4.84 58.04 18.09
CA GLY A 9 5.89 57.64 17.14
C GLY A 9 6.70 56.41 17.58
N PHE A 10 6.98 56.28 18.88
CA PHE A 10 7.77 55.17 19.42
C PHE A 10 6.99 53.85 19.50
N VAL A 11 5.67 53.90 19.74
CA VAL A 11 4.82 52.70 19.80
C VAL A 11 4.65 52.08 18.41
N ILE A 12 4.53 52.91 17.37
CA ILE A 12 4.38 52.45 15.98
C ILE A 12 5.69 51.84 15.45
N ALA A 13 6.84 52.45 15.77
CA ALA A 13 8.15 51.90 15.37
C ALA A 13 8.46 50.55 16.07
N GLY A 14 8.10 50.40 17.34
CA GLY A 14 8.27 49.14 18.08
C GLY A 14 7.41 48.00 17.53
N PHE A 15 6.17 48.28 17.12
CA PHE A 15 5.29 47.29 16.49
C PHE A 15 5.76 46.87 15.10
N ALA A 16 6.31 47.79 14.30
CA ALA A 16 6.84 47.47 12.98
C ALA A 16 8.07 46.55 13.03
N VAL A 17 8.97 46.77 14.01
CA VAL A 17 10.14 45.91 14.22
C VAL A 17 9.73 44.52 14.74
N ALA A 18 8.79 44.45 15.68
CA ALA A 18 8.27 43.17 16.18
C ALA A 18 7.55 42.35 15.08
N LEU A 19 6.81 43.00 14.17
CA LEU A 19 6.21 42.33 13.02
C LEU A 19 7.26 41.82 12.02
N MET A 20 8.33 42.57 11.79
CA MET A 20 9.42 42.14 10.89
C MET A 20 10.23 40.97 11.48
N LEU A 21 10.46 40.95 12.80
CA LEU A 21 11.08 39.82 13.49
C LEU A 21 10.18 38.56 13.51
N SER A 22 8.85 38.73 13.59
CA SER A 22 7.91 37.61 13.51
C SER A 22 7.78 37.02 12.11
N TRP A 23 8.06 37.79 11.03
CA TRP A 23 8.02 37.26 9.66
C TRP A 23 9.25 36.38 9.36
N LYS A 24 10.43 36.75 9.86
CA LYS A 24 11.66 35.98 9.61
C LYS A 24 11.70 34.60 10.30
N ASN A 25 10.84 34.38 11.31
CA ASN A 25 10.80 33.14 12.09
C ASN A 25 9.60 32.22 11.78
N LYS A 26 8.99 32.31 10.59
CA LYS A 26 8.11 31.21 10.17
C LYS A 26 8.97 29.96 10.02
N PRO A 27 8.79 28.91 10.85
CA PRO A 27 9.51 27.67 10.65
C PRO A 27 9.19 27.21 9.23
N LEU A 28 10.23 26.99 8.42
CA LEU A 28 10.08 26.35 7.13
C LEU A 28 9.32 25.05 7.41
N LYS A 29 8.08 24.94 6.94
CA LYS A 29 7.38 23.67 6.90
C LYS A 29 8.26 22.76 6.07
N LYS A 30 9.07 21.93 6.74
CA LYS A 30 9.82 20.85 6.10
C LYS A 30 8.77 20.06 5.34
N ALA A 31 8.75 20.21 4.02
CA ALA A 31 7.86 19.45 3.18
C ALA A 31 8.15 18.00 3.52
N LEU A 32 7.17 17.31 4.12
CA LEU A 32 7.27 15.88 4.26
C LEU A 32 7.59 15.33 2.86
N PRO A 33 8.56 14.42 2.72
CA PRO A 33 8.87 13.85 1.43
C PRO A 33 7.56 13.41 0.76
N ALA A 34 7.40 13.77 -0.52
CA ALA A 34 6.20 13.42 -1.25
C ALA A 34 5.98 11.91 -1.11
N ARG A 35 4.79 11.52 -0.65
CA ARG A 35 4.43 10.11 -0.48
C ARG A 35 4.50 9.42 -1.86
N PRO A 36 5.28 8.34 -2.03
CA PRO A 36 5.45 7.70 -3.33
C PRO A 36 4.18 6.97 -3.75
N ASN A 37 3.94 6.82 -5.05
CA ASN A 37 2.93 5.87 -5.51
C ASN A 37 3.50 4.44 -5.43
N ILE A 38 2.67 3.48 -5.03
CA ILE A 38 3.06 2.07 -4.93
C ILE A 38 2.31 1.30 -6.01
N VAL A 39 3.04 0.66 -6.92
CA VAL A 39 2.48 -0.20 -7.96
C VAL A 39 3.03 -1.60 -7.75
N LEU A 40 2.16 -2.53 -7.34
CA LEU A 40 2.50 -3.94 -7.14
C LEU A 40 2.01 -4.75 -8.34
N ILE A 41 2.93 -5.40 -9.05
CA ILE A 41 2.63 -6.25 -10.21
C ILE A 41 2.97 -7.68 -9.83
N MET A 42 2.00 -8.59 -9.96
CA MET A 42 2.18 -10.02 -9.74
C MET A 42 1.76 -10.79 -10.99
N ALA A 43 2.68 -11.57 -11.55
CA ALA A 43 2.38 -12.53 -12.59
C ALA A 43 2.01 -13.89 -11.97
N ASP A 44 1.03 -14.58 -12.55
CA ASP A 44 0.67 -15.95 -12.15
C ASP A 44 1.47 -16.93 -13.00
N ASP A 45 2.04 -17.95 -12.38
CA ASP A 45 2.80 -19.04 -13.01
C ASP A 45 3.98 -18.59 -13.90
N LEU A 46 4.60 -17.44 -13.59
CA LEU A 46 5.83 -16.99 -14.25
C LEU A 46 7.06 -17.72 -13.68
N GLY A 47 7.70 -18.54 -14.49
CA GLY A 47 8.90 -19.28 -14.14
C GLY A 47 10.12 -18.36 -13.97
N PHE A 48 11.03 -18.75 -13.08
CA PHE A 48 12.27 -17.99 -12.83
C PHE A 48 13.12 -17.85 -14.11
N SER A 49 13.16 -18.90 -14.94
CA SER A 49 13.91 -18.95 -16.19
C SER A 49 13.15 -18.39 -17.40
N ASP A 50 11.97 -17.78 -17.23
CA ASP A 50 11.20 -17.26 -18.36
C ASP A 50 11.66 -15.84 -18.75
N ILE A 51 12.20 -15.08 -17.81
CA ILE A 51 12.55 -13.66 -18.00
C ILE A 51 13.99 -13.55 -18.51
N GLY A 52 14.21 -12.73 -19.54
CA GLY A 52 15.51 -12.52 -20.17
C GLY A 52 16.61 -12.12 -19.17
N CYS A 53 16.30 -11.26 -18.21
CA CYS A 53 17.26 -10.85 -17.19
C CYS A 53 17.74 -12.00 -16.26
N TYR A 54 17.02 -13.13 -16.19
CA TYR A 54 17.45 -14.34 -15.48
C TYR A 54 18.00 -15.43 -16.42
N GLY A 55 18.25 -15.09 -17.70
CA GLY A 55 18.76 -16.02 -18.71
C GLY A 55 17.69 -16.73 -19.53
N GLY A 56 16.43 -16.28 -19.46
CA GLY A 56 15.34 -16.83 -20.25
C GLY A 56 15.42 -16.50 -21.74
N GLU A 57 14.81 -17.36 -22.57
CA GLU A 57 14.78 -17.20 -24.04
C GLU A 57 13.65 -16.28 -24.52
N VAL A 58 12.64 -16.03 -23.68
CA VAL A 58 11.51 -15.17 -24.02
C VAL A 58 11.93 -13.71 -23.99
N LYS A 59 11.59 -12.96 -25.05
CA LYS A 59 11.89 -11.53 -25.11
C LYS A 59 11.00 -10.75 -24.14
N THR A 60 11.59 -10.30 -23.03
CA THR A 60 10.90 -9.55 -21.96
C THR A 60 11.47 -8.12 -21.77
N PRO A 61 11.56 -7.29 -22.83
CA PRO A 61 12.35 -6.04 -22.79
C PRO A 61 11.90 -5.06 -21.70
N ASN A 62 10.61 -5.01 -21.36
CA ASN A 62 10.10 -4.14 -20.30
C ASN A 62 10.50 -4.64 -18.90
N LEU A 63 10.52 -5.95 -18.67
CA LEU A 63 10.98 -6.53 -17.40
C LEU A 63 12.49 -6.41 -17.27
N ASP A 64 13.22 -6.58 -18.37
CA ASP A 64 14.67 -6.41 -18.42
C ASP A 64 15.06 -4.96 -18.12
N TYR A 65 14.32 -3.99 -18.66
CA TYR A 65 14.49 -2.57 -18.35
C TYR A 65 14.27 -2.27 -16.86
N LEU A 66 13.19 -2.79 -16.26
CA LEU A 66 12.90 -2.62 -14.83
C LEU A 66 14.01 -3.25 -13.96
N ALA A 67 14.48 -4.44 -14.33
CA ALA A 67 15.55 -5.13 -13.61
C ALA A 67 16.89 -4.37 -13.69
N ALA A 68 17.23 -3.80 -14.85
CA ALA A 68 18.45 -3.01 -15.03
C ALA A 68 18.39 -1.63 -14.34
N SER A 69 17.18 -1.08 -14.16
CA SER A 69 16.96 0.24 -13.56
C SER A 69 16.62 0.18 -12.05
N GLY A 70 16.67 -1.01 -11.45
CA GLY A 70 16.16 -1.24 -10.10
C GLY A 70 16.96 -2.29 -9.33
N ILE A 71 16.28 -2.95 -8.39
CA ILE A 71 16.84 -4.04 -7.59
C ILE A 71 16.29 -5.35 -8.12
N ARG A 72 17.17 -6.35 -8.23
CA ARG A 72 16.84 -7.70 -8.69
C ARG A 72 17.22 -8.72 -7.62
N TYR A 73 16.35 -9.70 -7.39
CA TYR A 73 16.56 -10.75 -6.40
C TYR A 73 16.83 -12.09 -7.06
N THR A 74 17.96 -12.72 -6.73
CA THR A 74 18.23 -14.12 -7.11
C THR A 74 17.64 -15.13 -6.12
N GLN A 75 17.18 -14.65 -4.96
CA GLN A 75 16.54 -15.45 -3.91
C GLN A 75 15.29 -14.73 -3.40
N PHE A 76 14.18 -14.93 -4.11
CA PHE A 76 12.85 -14.46 -3.71
C PHE A 76 11.89 -15.65 -3.74
N TYR A 77 11.20 -15.89 -2.63
CA TYR A 77 10.43 -17.12 -2.43
C TYR A 77 8.94 -16.81 -2.36
N ASN A 78 8.15 -17.72 -2.93
CA ASN A 78 6.69 -17.76 -2.80
C ASN A 78 6.29 -19.04 -2.05
N THR A 79 5.00 -19.30 -1.90
CA THR A 79 4.50 -20.51 -1.21
C THR A 79 4.23 -21.68 -2.18
N SER A 80 4.83 -21.66 -3.37
CA SER A 80 4.66 -22.64 -4.46
C SER A 80 3.24 -22.79 -5.03
N ARG A 81 2.28 -21.98 -4.55
CA ARG A 81 0.84 -22.05 -4.91
C ARG A 81 0.25 -20.64 -4.93
N CYS A 82 -0.74 -20.42 -5.80
CA CYS A 82 -1.35 -19.12 -6.02
C CYS A 82 -2.03 -18.54 -4.76
N CYS A 83 -3.03 -19.21 -4.18
CA CYS A 83 -3.79 -18.68 -3.03
C CYS A 83 -2.92 -18.41 -1.80
N PRO A 84 -2.06 -19.36 -1.37
CA PRO A 84 -1.22 -19.14 -0.20
C PRO A 84 -0.16 -18.03 -0.44
N THR A 85 0.34 -17.86 -1.67
CA THR A 85 1.28 -16.77 -2.00
C THR A 85 0.60 -15.42 -1.90
N ARG A 86 -0.63 -15.32 -2.42
CA ARG A 86 -1.43 -14.10 -2.37
C ARG A 86 -1.82 -13.75 -0.93
N ALA A 87 -2.18 -14.75 -0.12
CA ALA A 87 -2.50 -14.54 1.28
C ALA A 87 -1.32 -13.96 2.06
N SER A 88 -0.12 -14.55 1.91
CA SER A 88 1.10 -14.03 2.54
C SER A 88 1.49 -12.64 2.01
N LEU A 89 1.40 -12.42 0.70
CA LEU A 89 1.72 -11.12 0.07
C LEU A 89 0.81 -10.00 0.58
N LEU A 90 -0.49 -10.27 0.71
CA LEU A 90 -1.47 -9.27 1.11
C LEU A 90 -1.41 -8.99 2.61
N THR A 91 -1.13 -9.98 3.45
CA THR A 91 -1.25 -9.83 4.92
C THR A 91 0.10 -9.66 5.62
N GLY A 92 1.21 -10.05 4.99
CA GLY A 92 2.52 -10.14 5.63
C GLY A 92 2.65 -11.29 6.64
N LEU A 93 1.65 -12.19 6.71
CA LEU A 93 1.65 -13.36 7.59
C LEU A 93 2.04 -14.63 6.84
N TYR A 94 2.39 -15.69 7.55
CA TYR A 94 2.40 -17.02 6.92
C TYR A 94 0.98 -17.40 6.50
N ASN A 95 0.86 -18.13 5.39
CA ASN A 95 -0.43 -18.44 4.77
C ASN A 95 -1.39 -19.19 5.71
N HIS A 96 -0.91 -20.08 6.57
CA HIS A 96 -1.73 -20.73 7.61
C HIS A 96 -2.27 -19.73 8.64
N GLN A 97 -1.46 -18.77 9.08
CA GLN A 97 -1.92 -17.71 9.98
C GLN A 97 -2.95 -16.80 9.30
N ALA A 98 -2.83 -16.66 7.98
CA ALA A 98 -3.77 -15.89 7.17
C ALA A 98 -5.07 -16.65 6.84
N GLY A 99 -5.21 -17.94 7.20
CA GLY A 99 -6.41 -18.74 6.91
C GLY A 99 -6.35 -19.56 5.61
N ILE A 100 -5.25 -19.51 4.86
CA ILE A 100 -5.08 -20.18 3.56
C ILE A 100 -3.96 -21.22 3.63
N GLY A 101 -4.25 -22.39 4.19
CA GLY A 101 -3.27 -23.47 4.32
C GLY A 101 -3.02 -24.26 3.03
N LYS A 102 -4.00 -24.30 2.12
CA LYS A 102 -3.93 -25.09 0.87
C LYS A 102 -4.42 -24.31 -0.35
N MET A 103 -5.73 -24.25 -0.56
CA MET A 103 -6.41 -23.49 -1.62
C MET A 103 -7.60 -22.77 -0.99
N THR A 104 -8.67 -22.55 -1.74
CA THR A 104 -9.88 -21.86 -1.28
C THR A 104 -11.02 -22.80 -0.91
N ASP A 105 -10.77 -24.11 -0.92
CA ASP A 105 -11.66 -25.08 -0.29
C ASP A 105 -11.47 -25.03 1.23
N ALA A 106 -12.55 -24.76 1.96
CA ALA A 106 -12.52 -24.72 3.41
C ALA A 106 -12.40 -26.14 3.99
N GLU A 107 -11.60 -26.26 5.05
CA GLU A 107 -11.51 -27.43 5.90
C GLU A 107 -11.87 -27.00 7.34
N ASP A 108 -12.40 -27.91 8.16
CA ASP A 108 -12.84 -27.61 9.54
C ASP A 108 -11.67 -27.46 10.54
N GLU A 109 -10.56 -26.86 10.09
CA GLU A 109 -9.30 -26.74 10.85
C GLU A 109 -8.74 -25.30 10.84
N PRO A 110 -8.19 -24.81 11.96
CA PRO A 110 -7.54 -23.51 12.01
C PRO A 110 -6.46 -23.36 10.94
N GLY A 111 -6.53 -22.27 10.18
CA GLY A 111 -5.59 -21.95 9.11
C GLY A 111 -5.91 -22.58 7.76
N TYR A 112 -7.02 -23.32 7.63
CA TYR A 112 -7.52 -23.90 6.38
C TYR A 112 -8.95 -23.42 6.08
N LEU A 113 -9.22 -22.15 6.34
CA LEU A 113 -10.56 -21.56 6.21
C LEU A 113 -11.03 -21.42 4.74
N GLY A 114 -10.11 -21.53 3.78
CA GLY A 114 -10.42 -21.30 2.35
C GLY A 114 -10.59 -19.81 2.00
N HIS A 115 -10.56 -18.92 2.98
CA HIS A 115 -10.54 -17.46 2.83
C HIS A 115 -9.59 -16.80 3.86
N LEU A 116 -9.34 -15.49 3.71
CA LEU A 116 -8.56 -14.75 4.71
C LEU A 116 -9.24 -14.79 6.10
N ALA A 117 -8.47 -14.99 7.17
CA ALA A 117 -9.01 -15.03 8.53
C ALA A 117 -9.49 -13.64 9.00
N ALA A 118 -10.58 -13.58 9.77
CA ALA A 118 -11.22 -12.34 10.21
C ALA A 118 -10.31 -11.37 10.99
N ASN A 119 -9.26 -11.90 11.62
CA ASN A 119 -8.26 -11.16 12.40
C ASN A 119 -7.02 -10.77 11.57
N THR A 120 -7.10 -10.81 10.24
CA THR A 120 -6.01 -10.40 9.35
C THR A 120 -6.33 -9.06 8.72
N VAL A 121 -5.29 -8.29 8.40
CA VAL A 121 -5.41 -7.01 7.69
C VAL A 121 -4.56 -7.06 6.45
N THR A 122 -5.09 -6.54 5.35
CA THR A 122 -4.38 -6.49 4.08
C THR A 122 -3.52 -5.23 3.96
N LEU A 123 -2.50 -5.29 3.12
CA LEU A 123 -1.65 -4.17 2.74
C LEU A 123 -2.50 -2.99 2.24
N ALA A 124 -3.57 -3.27 1.50
CA ALA A 124 -4.48 -2.24 0.99
C ALA A 124 -5.22 -1.52 2.13
N GLU A 125 -5.72 -2.25 3.12
CA GLU A 125 -6.38 -1.65 4.29
C GLU A 125 -5.40 -0.76 5.09
N VAL A 126 -4.20 -1.27 5.34
CA VAL A 126 -3.15 -0.51 6.02
C VAL A 126 -2.80 0.76 5.23
N LEU A 127 -2.55 0.67 3.92
CA LEU A 127 -2.26 1.83 3.07
C LEU A 127 -3.42 2.83 3.03
N LYS A 128 -4.66 2.36 3.02
CA LYS A 128 -5.84 3.23 3.08
C LYS A 128 -5.88 4.07 4.35
N THR A 129 -5.51 3.49 5.51
CA THR A 129 -5.38 4.28 6.76
C THR A 129 -4.30 5.36 6.69
N ALA A 130 -3.25 5.15 5.88
CA ALA A 130 -2.20 6.14 5.61
C ALA A 130 -2.60 7.19 4.54
N GLY A 131 -3.85 7.16 4.08
CA GLY A 131 -4.42 8.12 3.13
C GLY A 131 -4.08 7.84 1.67
N TYR A 132 -3.73 6.59 1.33
CA TYR A 132 -3.61 6.15 -0.06
C TYR A 132 -4.96 5.85 -0.67
N HIS A 133 -5.08 6.11 -1.97
CA HIS A 133 -6.12 5.50 -2.78
C HIS A 133 -5.64 4.11 -3.22
N THR A 134 -6.43 3.08 -2.94
CA THR A 134 -6.09 1.69 -3.23
C THR A 134 -7.03 1.11 -4.26
N ALA A 135 -6.48 0.48 -5.29
CA ALA A 135 -7.22 -0.21 -6.33
C ALA A 135 -6.50 -1.51 -6.69
N MET A 136 -7.27 -2.49 -7.18
CA MET A 136 -6.75 -3.75 -7.69
C MET A 136 -7.45 -4.10 -9.00
N SER A 137 -6.69 -4.65 -9.93
CA SER A 137 -7.20 -5.27 -11.14
C SER A 137 -6.53 -6.64 -11.32
N GLY A 138 -7.30 -7.63 -11.76
CA GLY A 138 -6.84 -9.00 -11.99
C GLY A 138 -7.32 -10.01 -10.94
N LYS A 139 -6.53 -11.07 -10.76
CA LYS A 139 -6.90 -12.27 -9.97
C LYS A 139 -6.78 -12.04 -8.46
N TRP A 140 -7.88 -12.24 -7.73
CA TRP A 140 -7.91 -12.15 -6.26
C TRP A 140 -7.44 -13.44 -5.58
N HIS A 141 -8.22 -14.52 -5.71
CA HIS A 141 -7.88 -15.89 -5.31
C HIS A 141 -7.36 -16.08 -3.87
N VAL A 142 -7.90 -15.34 -2.91
CA VAL A 142 -7.77 -15.59 -1.45
C VAL A 142 -9.14 -15.88 -0.81
N SER A 143 -10.06 -16.36 -1.63
CA SER A 143 -11.38 -16.92 -1.34
C SER A 143 -11.93 -17.53 -2.63
N ASN A 144 -13.01 -18.32 -2.53
CA ASN A 144 -13.76 -18.71 -3.71
C ASN A 144 -14.36 -17.49 -4.41
N THR A 145 -14.42 -17.55 -5.74
CA THR A 145 -14.92 -16.42 -6.53
C THR A 145 -16.44 -16.39 -6.44
N ASN A 146 -16.95 -15.46 -5.63
CA ASN A 146 -18.38 -15.24 -5.47
C ASN A 146 -18.81 -13.98 -6.21
N GLY A 147 -19.58 -14.16 -7.28
CA GLY A 147 -20.16 -13.04 -8.03
C GLY A 147 -21.11 -12.23 -7.15
N GLN A 148 -20.75 -10.98 -6.85
CA GLN A 148 -21.56 -10.13 -5.99
C GLN A 148 -22.63 -9.37 -6.78
N LYS A 149 -23.80 -9.22 -6.17
CA LYS A 149 -24.97 -8.59 -6.81
C LYS A 149 -24.81 -7.10 -7.08
N ASN A 150 -23.94 -6.43 -6.33
CA ASN A 150 -23.73 -4.99 -6.45
C ASN A 150 -22.27 -4.60 -6.10
N PRO A 151 -21.81 -3.41 -6.52
CA PRO A 151 -20.44 -2.97 -6.28
C PRO A 151 -20.06 -2.84 -4.80
N LYS A 152 -21.01 -2.52 -3.91
CA LYS A 152 -20.74 -2.38 -2.47
C LYS A 152 -20.39 -3.74 -1.85
N ASP A 153 -21.15 -4.78 -2.18
CA ASP A 153 -20.87 -6.14 -1.72
C ASP A 153 -19.61 -6.71 -2.39
N GLN A 154 -19.34 -6.37 -3.66
CA GLN A 154 -18.06 -6.69 -4.33
C GLN A 154 -16.87 -6.12 -3.55
N MET A 155 -16.96 -4.86 -3.13
CA MET A 155 -15.90 -4.22 -2.34
C MET A 155 -15.81 -4.81 -0.92
N ALA A 156 -16.93 -5.19 -0.30
CA ALA A 156 -16.89 -5.87 1.00
C ALA A 156 -16.22 -7.25 0.92
N TRP A 157 -16.49 -8.01 -0.16
CA TRP A 157 -15.83 -9.29 -0.44
C TRP A 157 -14.32 -9.13 -0.71
N LEU A 158 -13.93 -8.15 -1.54
CA LEU A 158 -12.51 -7.88 -1.84
C LEU A 158 -11.73 -7.43 -0.60
N ASN A 159 -12.36 -6.69 0.31
CA ASN A 159 -11.73 -6.32 1.58
C ASN A 159 -11.86 -7.41 2.65
N HIS A 160 -12.40 -8.59 2.32
CA HIS A 160 -12.61 -9.69 3.26
C HIS A 160 -13.51 -9.33 4.47
N HIS A 161 -14.16 -8.17 4.45
CA HIS A 161 -15.06 -7.70 5.51
C HIS A 161 -16.37 -8.47 5.59
N LYS A 162 -16.69 -9.21 4.53
CA LYS A 162 -17.82 -10.13 4.49
C LYS A 162 -17.38 -11.41 3.81
N ASP A 163 -17.61 -12.52 4.50
CA ASP A 163 -17.61 -13.81 3.87
C ASP A 163 -18.96 -14.04 3.18
N PHE A 164 -18.91 -14.51 1.95
CA PHE A 164 -20.10 -14.84 1.15
C PHE A 164 -20.21 -16.33 0.87
N GLY A 165 -19.41 -17.18 1.53
CA GLY A 165 -19.40 -18.64 1.40
C GLY A 165 -18.37 -19.12 0.40
#